data_AF-A0A350YS14-F1
#
_entry.id   AF-A0A350YS14-F1
#
_cell.length_a   1.000
_cell.length_b   1.000
_cell.length_c   1.000
_cell.angle_alpha   90.00
_cell.angle_beta   90.00
_cell.angle_gamma   90.00
#
_symmetry.space_group_name_H-M   'P 1'
#
loop_
_entity.id
_entity.type
_entity.pdbx_description
1 polymer ?
#
loop_
_entity_poly.entity_id
_entity_poly.type
_entity_poly.pdbx_seq_one_letter_code
_entity_poly.pdbx_strand_id
1 'polypeptide(L)'
;DTGGYKGYGYATVVEILSSALQQGAYLKMLTGLKEGKKVPYSLGHFFIAIDINAFTDPDDFKRTTGNILRDLRASRKMPGQSRIFTAGEKEYDTWIKRKDIGVPFSEHLLREYRELCKQYDLEEFLKEF
;
A
#
# COMPACT_ATOMS: atom_id res chain seq x y z
N ASP A 1 9.28 17.47 17.74
CA ASP A 1 8.75 16.42 18.63
C ASP A 1 7.95 15.28 17.98
N THR A 2 7.55 15.35 16.70
CA THR A 2 6.75 14.29 16.04
C THR A 2 7.56 13.21 15.30
N GLY A 3 8.85 13.02 15.62
CA GLY A 3 9.68 11.99 14.98
C GLY A 3 10.01 12.22 13.49
N GLY A 4 9.85 13.46 12.98
CA GLY A 4 10.03 13.78 11.55
C GLY A 4 11.38 13.35 10.95
N TYR A 5 12.48 13.48 11.69
CA TYR A 5 13.80 13.05 11.23
C TYR A 5 13.89 11.52 11.01
N LYS A 6 13.12 10.71 11.74
CA LYS A 6 13.05 9.26 11.52
C LYS A 6 12.32 8.96 10.22
N GLY A 7 11.20 9.65 9.96
CA GLY A 7 10.46 9.55 8.70
C GLY A 7 11.31 9.97 7.50
N TYR A 8 12.08 11.06 7.64
CA TYR A 8 13.05 11.49 6.62
C TYR A 8 14.10 10.40 6.31
N GLY A 9 14.67 9.77 7.34
CA GLY A 9 15.61 8.66 7.17
C GLY A 9 14.99 7.47 6.43
N TYR A 10 13.79 7.03 6.84
CA TYR A 10 13.10 5.92 6.17
C TYR A 10 12.74 6.24 4.71
N ALA A 11 12.26 7.45 4.43
CA ALA A 11 11.99 7.88 3.05
C ALA A 11 13.26 7.88 2.20
N THR A 12 14.40 8.28 2.78
CA THR A 12 15.69 8.27 2.10
C THR A 12 16.15 6.84 1.76
N VAL A 13 15.92 5.86 2.64
CA VAL A 13 16.22 4.44 2.36
C VAL A 13 15.40 3.95 1.16
N VAL A 14 14.10 4.29 1.11
CA VAL A 14 13.23 3.94 -0.03
C VAL A 14 13.74 4.57 -1.32
N GLU A 15 14.15 5.84 -1.30
CA GLU A 15 14.72 6.54 -2.46
C GLU A 15 16.02 5.89 -2.95
N ILE A 16 16.94 5.55 -2.04
CA ILE A 16 18.23 4.93 -2.41
C ILE A 16 17.99 3.57 -3.08
N LEU A 17 17.14 2.72 -2.49
CA LEU A 17 16.87 1.39 -3.02
C LEU A 17 16.08 1.43 -4.33
N SER A 18 15.12 2.36 -4.44
CA SER A 18 14.25 2.45 -5.62
C SER A 18 14.91 3.21 -6.77
N SER A 19 15.81 4.15 -6.49
CA SER A 19 16.40 5.04 -7.49
C SER A 19 17.89 4.75 -7.69
N ALA A 20 18.72 4.92 -6.66
CA ALA A 20 20.17 4.83 -6.82
C ALA A 20 20.66 3.41 -7.19
N LEU A 21 20.08 2.36 -6.59
CA LEU A 21 20.49 0.98 -6.83
C LEU A 21 20.32 0.55 -8.31
N GLN A 22 19.28 1.03 -8.97
CA GLN A 22 19.04 0.80 -10.40
C GLN A 22 19.59 1.91 -11.30
N GLN A 23 20.30 2.91 -10.74
CA GLN A 23 20.76 4.12 -11.44
C GLN A 23 19.64 4.92 -12.14
N GLY A 24 18.48 5.00 -11.49
CA GLY A 24 17.27 5.68 -11.99
C GLY A 24 17.13 7.15 -11.57
N ALA A 25 16.03 7.78 -12.01
CA ALA A 25 15.66 9.14 -11.63
C ALA A 25 15.27 9.22 -10.14
N TYR A 26 15.59 10.33 -9.48
CA TYR A 26 15.35 10.52 -8.05
C TYR A 26 14.77 11.90 -7.71
N LEU A 27 14.06 11.99 -6.60
CA LEU A 27 13.52 13.23 -6.03
C LEU A 27 12.79 14.09 -7.09
N LYS A 28 13.24 15.33 -7.31
CA LYS A 28 12.62 16.31 -8.22
C LYS A 28 12.62 15.88 -9.69
N MET A 29 13.42 14.88 -10.06
CA MET A 29 13.40 14.31 -11.41
C MET A 29 12.09 13.54 -11.70
N LEU A 30 11.35 13.16 -10.65
CA LEU A 30 10.09 12.42 -10.74
C LEU A 30 8.86 13.33 -10.81
N THR A 31 9.04 14.63 -11.06
CA THR A 31 7.93 15.60 -11.18
C THR A 31 7.08 15.40 -12.43
N GLY A 32 7.51 14.55 -13.37
CA GLY A 32 6.84 14.37 -14.66
C GLY A 32 6.97 15.59 -15.57
N LEU A 33 7.94 16.48 -15.29
CA LEU A 33 8.22 17.67 -16.08
C LEU A 33 9.67 17.70 -16.55
N LYS A 34 9.86 17.96 -17.84
CA LYS A 34 11.17 18.26 -18.44
C LYS A 34 11.01 19.48 -19.33
N GLU A 35 11.76 20.55 -19.05
CA GLU A 35 11.69 21.82 -19.80
C GLU A 35 10.25 22.38 -19.90
N GLY A 36 9.48 22.26 -18.81
CA GLY A 36 8.09 22.73 -18.76
C GLY A 36 7.07 21.85 -19.50
N LYS A 37 7.50 20.76 -20.15
CA LYS A 37 6.63 19.80 -20.83
C LYS A 37 6.41 18.57 -19.96
N LYS A 38 5.18 18.04 -20.01
CA LYS A 38 4.84 16.77 -19.36
C LYS A 38 5.62 15.62 -20.01
N VAL A 39 6.23 14.77 -19.20
CA VAL A 39 6.93 13.56 -19.60
C VAL A 39 6.49 12.38 -18.73
N PRO A 40 6.61 11.13 -19.20
CA PRO A 40 6.33 9.96 -18.38
C PRO A 40 7.15 9.96 -17.09
N TYR A 41 6.53 9.52 -15.99
CA TYR A 41 7.22 9.38 -14.72
C TYR A 41 8.26 8.25 -14.81
N SER A 42 9.52 8.58 -14.60
CA SER A 42 10.62 7.61 -14.62
C SER A 42 10.79 6.96 -13.23
N LEU A 43 9.74 6.31 -12.74
CA LEU A 43 9.70 5.72 -11.40
C LEU A 43 10.60 4.49 -11.30
N GLY A 44 11.20 4.35 -10.13
CA GLY A 44 11.94 3.18 -9.73
C GLY A 44 11.22 2.36 -8.67
N HIS A 45 11.45 1.06 -8.71
CA HIS A 45 10.91 0.13 -7.72
C HIS A 45 11.99 -0.82 -7.24
N PHE A 46 11.94 -1.15 -5.95
CA PHE A 46 12.79 -2.16 -5.35
C PHE A 46 11.92 -3.23 -4.71
N PHE A 47 12.29 -4.49 -4.95
CA PHE A 47 11.61 -5.65 -4.39
C PHE A 47 12.63 -6.54 -3.69
N ILE A 48 12.26 -7.04 -2.51
CA ILE A 48 13.07 -8.00 -1.76
C ILE A 48 12.19 -9.20 -1.39
N ALA A 49 12.68 -10.39 -1.70
CA ALA A 49 12.10 -11.65 -1.26
C ALA A 49 13.18 -12.41 -0.47
N ILE A 50 12.82 -12.87 0.72
CA ILE A 50 13.71 -13.63 1.60
C ILE A 50 13.12 -15.02 1.73
N ASP A 51 13.88 -16.04 1.35
CA ASP A 51 13.48 -17.44 1.54
C ASP A 51 13.60 -17.81 3.02
N ILE A 52 12.47 -18.13 3.65
CA ILE A 52 12.41 -18.52 5.06
C ILE A 52 13.18 -19.84 5.28
N ASN A 53 13.13 -20.77 4.33
CA ASN A 53 13.79 -22.08 4.43
C ASN A 53 15.31 -21.96 4.58
N ALA A 54 15.89 -20.86 4.10
CA ALA A 54 17.32 -20.59 4.25
C ALA A 54 17.72 -20.29 5.71
N PHE A 55 16.75 -20.04 6.61
CA PHE A 55 17.00 -19.68 8.01
C PHE A 55 16.32 -20.60 9.02
N THR A 56 15.12 -21.10 8.73
CA THR A 56 14.33 -21.93 9.65
C THR A 56 13.24 -22.69 8.91
N ASP A 57 12.62 -23.67 9.59
CA ASP A 57 11.39 -24.30 9.10
C ASP A 57 10.26 -23.25 8.93
N PRO A 58 9.56 -23.21 7.78
CA PRO A 58 8.50 -22.24 7.52
C PRO A 58 7.31 -22.31 8.48
N ASP A 59 6.96 -23.49 8.98
CA ASP A 59 5.82 -23.63 9.90
C ASP A 59 6.20 -23.18 11.32
N ASP A 60 7.45 -23.38 11.72
CA ASP A 60 8.01 -22.79 12.93
C ASP A 60 8.05 -21.25 12.86
N PHE A 61 8.45 -20.69 11.71
CA PHE A 61 8.41 -19.25 11.47
C PHE A 61 6.99 -18.71 11.59
N LYS A 62 6.02 -19.29 10.86
CA LYS A 62 4.60 -18.87 10.92
C LYS A 62 4.04 -18.95 12.34
N ARG A 63 4.35 -20.03 13.08
CA ARG A 63 3.91 -20.20 14.47
C ARG A 63 4.45 -19.09 15.35
N THR A 64 5.74 -18.81 15.25
CA THR A 64 6.42 -17.76 16.02
C THR A 64 5.88 -16.37 15.67
N THR A 65 5.79 -16.02 14.38
CA THR A 65 5.18 -14.77 13.91
C THR A 65 3.74 -14.64 14.42
N GLY A 66 2.94 -15.69 14.31
CA GLY A 66 1.58 -15.71 14.82
C GLY A 66 1.48 -15.45 16.32
N ASN A 67 2.39 -16.05 17.12
CA ASN A 67 2.47 -15.81 18.57
C ASN A 67 2.80 -14.34 18.87
N ILE A 68 3.84 -13.78 18.23
CA ILE A 68 4.21 -12.37 18.39
C ILE A 68 3.01 -11.46 18.14
N LEU A 69 2.30 -11.67 17.02
CA LEU A 69 1.16 -10.85 16.67
C LEU A 69 -0.02 -11.03 17.65
N ARG A 70 -0.26 -12.25 18.16
CA ARG A 70 -1.28 -12.49 19.19
C ARG A 70 -0.94 -11.77 20.49
N ASP A 71 0.30 -11.82 20.94
CA ASP A 71 0.75 -11.21 22.20
C ASP A 71 0.65 -9.68 22.14
N LEU A 72 1.03 -9.08 21.00
CA LEU A 72 0.82 -7.64 20.75
C LEU A 72 -0.66 -7.25 20.90
N ARG A 73 -1.59 -8.05 20.38
CA ARG A 73 -3.02 -7.78 20.48
C ARG A 73 -3.60 -8.06 21.87
N ALA A 74 -3.03 -9.02 22.59
CA ALA A 74 -3.40 -9.35 23.96
C ALA A 74 -2.94 -8.29 24.97
N SER A 75 -1.96 -7.45 24.61
CA SER A 75 -1.42 -6.38 25.46
C SER A 75 -2.49 -5.43 26.02
N ARG A 76 -2.14 -4.77 27.13
CA ARG A 76 -3.01 -3.80 27.81
C ARG A 76 -3.41 -2.69 26.83
N LYS A 77 -4.72 -2.52 26.64
CA LYS A 77 -5.27 -1.47 25.79
C LYS A 77 -5.33 -0.14 26.54
N MET A 78 -5.22 0.96 25.81
CA MET A 78 -5.46 2.29 26.35
C MET A 78 -6.94 2.44 26.77
N PRO A 79 -7.26 3.16 27.86
CA PRO A 79 -8.66 3.41 28.23
C PRO A 79 -9.48 3.96 27.06
N GLY A 80 -10.69 3.42 26.87
CA GLY A 80 -11.57 3.79 25.75
C GLY A 80 -11.28 3.06 24.43
N GLN A 81 -10.23 2.23 24.35
CA GLN A 81 -9.92 1.44 23.16
C GLN A 81 -10.29 -0.02 23.34
N SER A 82 -10.99 -0.60 22.36
CA SER A 82 -11.47 -1.99 22.41
C SER A 82 -10.46 -3.02 21.89
N ARG A 83 -9.57 -2.60 20.96
CA ARG A 83 -8.67 -3.52 20.23
C ARG A 83 -7.35 -2.86 19.87
N ILE A 84 -6.28 -3.65 19.88
CA ILE A 84 -4.99 -3.32 19.25
C ILE A 84 -4.96 -4.07 17.92
N PHE A 85 -4.54 -3.39 16.85
CA PHE A 85 -4.39 -3.98 15.52
C PHE A 85 -2.92 -4.28 15.23
N THR A 86 -2.68 -5.33 14.47
CA THR A 86 -1.37 -5.60 13.84
C THR A 86 -1.42 -5.30 12.34
N ALA A 87 -0.25 -5.19 11.70
CA ALA A 87 -0.14 -4.89 10.28
C ALA A 87 -1.02 -5.84 9.44
N GLY A 88 -1.85 -5.27 8.56
CA GLY A 88 -2.74 -6.00 7.65
C GLY A 88 -4.12 -6.34 8.21
N GLU A 89 -4.38 -6.23 9.52
CA GLU A 89 -5.69 -6.64 10.07
C GLU A 89 -6.84 -5.74 9.63
N LYS A 90 -6.63 -4.41 9.56
CA LYS A 90 -7.68 -3.47 9.15
C LYS A 90 -8.06 -3.66 7.68
N GLU A 91 -7.05 -3.92 6.86
CA GLU A 91 -7.20 -4.21 5.44
C GLU A 91 -7.90 -5.56 5.25
N TYR A 92 -7.54 -6.58 6.03
CA TYR A 92 -8.20 -7.88 6.01
C TYR A 92 -9.68 -7.81 6.42
N ASP A 93 -9.98 -7.13 7.54
CA ASP A 93 -11.36 -6.92 8.01
C ASP A 93 -12.21 -6.18 6.94
N THR A 94 -11.59 -5.19 6.27
CA THR A 94 -12.21 -4.47 5.15
C THR A 94 -12.44 -5.37 3.94
N TRP A 95 -11.48 -6.23 3.60
CA TRP A 95 -11.57 -7.17 2.48
C TRP A 95 -12.68 -8.19 2.70
N ILE A 96 -12.75 -8.81 3.90
CA ILE A 96 -13.81 -9.76 4.26
C ILE A 96 -15.18 -9.12 4.06
N LYS A 97 -15.38 -7.90 4.56
CA LYS A 97 -16.64 -7.18 4.39
C LYS A 97 -16.96 -6.92 2.91
N ARG A 98 -15.99 -6.36 2.16
CA ARG A 98 -16.20 -5.91 0.77
C ARG A 98 -16.28 -7.04 -0.25
N LYS A 99 -15.73 -8.22 0.06
CA LYS A 99 -15.88 -9.42 -0.75
C LYS A 99 -17.35 -9.78 -0.96
N ASP A 100 -18.17 -9.63 0.07
CA ASP A 100 -19.57 -10.05 0.05
C ASP A 100 -20.54 -8.91 -0.27
N ILE A 101 -20.25 -7.68 0.17
CA ILE A 101 -21.17 -6.53 -0.02
C ILE A 101 -20.76 -5.58 -1.16
N GLY A 102 -19.62 -5.82 -1.80
CA GLY A 102 -19.04 -4.94 -2.80
C GLY A 102 -18.22 -3.77 -2.22
N VAL A 103 -17.59 -3.02 -3.12
CA VAL A 103 -16.77 -1.84 -2.77
C VAL A 103 -17.66 -0.59 -2.84
N PRO A 104 -17.68 0.28 -1.81
CA PRO A 104 -18.42 1.53 -1.88
C PRO A 104 -17.70 2.51 -2.83
N PHE A 105 -18.44 3.02 -3.81
CA PHE A 105 -17.99 4.09 -4.70
C PHE A 105 -18.59 5.41 -4.23
N SER A 106 -17.83 6.50 -4.39
CA SER A 106 -18.40 7.84 -4.25
C SER A 106 -19.18 8.20 -5.51
N GLU A 107 -20.20 9.04 -5.38
CA GLU A 107 -20.94 9.58 -6.54
C GLU A 107 -20.02 10.24 -7.56
N HIS A 108 -18.94 10.88 -7.09
CA HIS A 108 -17.95 11.48 -7.98
C HIS A 108 -17.21 10.43 -8.81
N LEU A 109 -16.74 9.34 -8.19
CA LEU A 109 -16.04 8.28 -8.88
C LEU A 109 -16.96 7.54 -9.88
N LEU A 110 -18.24 7.35 -9.54
CA LEU A 110 -19.22 6.78 -10.46
C LEU A 110 -19.49 7.70 -11.67
N ARG A 111 -19.48 9.02 -11.49
CA ARG A 111 -19.55 9.95 -12.63
C ARG A 111 -18.34 9.82 -13.54
N GLU A 112 -17.13 9.84 -12.97
CA GLU A 112 -15.89 9.67 -13.75
C GLU A 112 -15.89 8.34 -14.51
N TYR A 113 -16.32 7.26 -13.87
CA TYR A 113 -16.48 5.95 -14.49
C TYR A 113 -17.45 6.00 -15.70
N ARG A 114 -18.63 6.60 -15.54
CA ARG A 114 -19.62 6.72 -16.63
C ARG A 114 -19.13 7.61 -17.77
N GLU A 115 -18.38 8.66 -17.46
CA GLU A 115 -17.76 9.53 -18.48
C GLU A 115 -16.72 8.76 -19.29
N LEU A 116 -15.87 7.96 -18.63
CA LEU A 116 -14.91 7.08 -19.30
C LEU A 116 -15.62 6.05 -20.18
N CYS A 117 -16.69 5.42 -19.69
CA CYS A 117 -17.45 4.44 -20.49
C CYS A 117 -17.96 5.07 -21.80
N LYS A 118 -18.51 6.29 -21.75
CA LYS A 118 -18.97 7.01 -22.94
C LYS A 118 -17.82 7.43 -23.85
N GLN A 119 -16.69 7.88 -23.28
CA GLN A 119 -15.54 8.34 -24.06
C GLN A 119 -14.90 7.24 -24.90
N TYR A 120 -14.96 6.00 -24.41
CA TYR A 120 -14.34 4.83 -25.07
C TYR A 120 -15.35 3.88 -25.71
N ASP A 121 -16.59 4.32 -25.92
CA ASP A 121 -17.67 3.53 -26.55
C ASP A 121 -17.97 2.20 -25.82
N LEU A 122 -17.90 2.20 -24.49
CA LEU A 122 -18.12 1.08 -23.57
C LEU A 122 -19.48 1.20 -22.84
N GLU A 123 -20.53 1.58 -23.56
CA GLU A 123 -21.83 1.91 -22.96
C GLU A 123 -22.55 0.72 -22.29
N GLU A 124 -22.23 -0.51 -22.69
CA GLU A 124 -22.74 -1.73 -22.06
C GLU A 124 -22.41 -1.81 -20.56
N PHE A 125 -21.33 -1.15 -20.12
CA PHE A 125 -20.88 -1.13 -18.73
C PHE A 125 -21.50 -0.01 -17.88
N LEU A 126 -22.34 0.88 -18.46
CA LEU A 126 -22.99 1.96 -17.71
C LEU A 126 -23.99 1.48 -16.64
N LYS A 127 -24.44 0.23 -16.77
CA LYS A 127 -25.38 -0.43 -15.85
C LYS A 127 -24.68 -1.21 -14.74
N GLU A 128 -23.38 -1.46 -14.90
CA GLU A 128 -22.53 -1.97 -13.85
C GLU A 128 -22.22 -0.77 -12.94
N PHE A 129 -22.80 -0.76 -11.72
CA PHE A 129 -22.71 0.28 -10.68
C PHE A 129 -23.73 1.44 -10.69
#